data_AF-G8H2R8-F1
#
_entry.id   AF-G8H2R8-F1
#
_cell.length_a   1.000
_cell.length_b   1.000
_cell.length_c   1.000
_cell.angle_alpha   90.00
_cell.angle_beta   90.00
_cell.angle_gamma   90.00
#
_symmetry.space_group_name_H-M   'P 1'
#
loop_
_entity.id
_entity.type
_entity.pdbx_description
1 polymer ?
#
loop_
_entity_poly.entity_id
_entity_poly.type
_entity_poly.pdbx_seq_one_letter_code
_entity_poly.pdbx_strand_id
1 'polypeptide(L)'
;MATVEATFVRNLRACEASFLRGLATGVDSSNAELCKTLFEDAARAIDLGHLSSTTLLELAAFANRVREISAVLTRLDESFGEVQRDFLDTSRRILSPQAGPCPPHSPPEPPADDQAHCAPYRTFFLSHFSYPYPSPADKDHLL
;
A
#
# COMPACT_ATOMS: atom_id res chain seq x y z
N MET A 1 -43.84 -28.34 -4.78
CA MET A 1 -42.65 -28.39 -3.89
C MET A 1 -41.38 -28.79 -4.65
N ALA A 2 -41.36 -29.89 -5.43
CA ALA A 2 -40.17 -30.33 -6.17
C ALA A 2 -39.52 -29.28 -7.11
N THR A 3 -40.31 -28.36 -7.67
CA THR A 3 -39.82 -27.31 -8.58
C THR A 3 -39.05 -26.19 -7.85
N VAL A 4 -39.45 -25.85 -6.62
CA VAL A 4 -38.80 -24.81 -5.81
C VAL A 4 -37.45 -25.32 -5.31
N GLU A 5 -37.43 -26.54 -4.79
CA GLU A 5 -36.19 -27.18 -4.34
C GLU A 5 -35.19 -27.38 -5.47
N ALA A 6 -35.62 -27.89 -6.63
CA ALA A 6 -34.73 -28.06 -7.78
C ALA A 6 -34.14 -26.74 -8.27
N THR A 7 -34.93 -25.66 -8.23
CA THR A 7 -34.46 -24.31 -8.58
C THR A 7 -33.45 -23.79 -7.56
N PHE A 8 -33.70 -24.00 -6.27
CA PHE A 8 -32.78 -23.62 -5.21
C PHE A 8 -31.44 -24.37 -5.30
N VAL A 9 -31.46 -25.69 -5.47
CA VAL A 9 -30.25 -26.51 -5.63
C VAL A 9 -29.42 -26.04 -6.83
N ARG A 10 -30.08 -25.71 -7.95
CA ARG A 10 -29.40 -25.14 -9.12
C ARG A 10 -28.72 -23.80 -8.79
N ASN A 11 -29.42 -22.92 -8.07
CA ASN A 11 -28.89 -21.62 -7.66
C ASN A 11 -27.71 -21.77 -6.68
N LEU A 12 -27.81 -22.69 -5.71
CA LEU A 12 -26.74 -23.02 -4.77
C LEU A 12 -25.47 -23.45 -5.51
N ARG A 13 -25.59 -24.39 -6.45
CA ARG A 13 -24.43 -24.86 -7.25
C ARG A 13 -23.86 -23.78 -8.16
N ALA A 14 -24.71 -22.94 -8.74
CA ALA A 14 -24.26 -21.82 -9.57
C ALA A 14 -23.49 -20.79 -8.74
N CYS A 15 -23.98 -20.48 -7.53
CA CYS A 15 -23.31 -19.59 -6.58
C CYS A 15 -21.97 -20.18 -6.13
N GLU A 16 -21.93 -21.46 -5.74
CA GLU A 16 -20.69 -22.14 -5.35
C GLU A 16 -19.66 -22.13 -6.48
N ALA A 17 -20.06 -22.44 -7.72
CA ALA A 17 -19.17 -22.40 -8.88
C ALA A 17 -18.65 -20.98 -9.17
N SER A 18 -19.50 -19.95 -9.05
CA SER A 18 -19.10 -18.55 -9.22
C SER A 18 -18.11 -18.12 -8.14
N PHE A 19 -18.38 -18.49 -6.89
CA PHE A 19 -17.52 -18.19 -5.74
C PHE A 19 -16.14 -18.83 -5.91
N LEU A 20 -16.07 -20.12 -6.24
CA LEU A 20 -14.80 -20.82 -6.49
C LEU A 20 -14.05 -20.23 -7.69
N ARG A 21 -14.76 -19.84 -8.75
CA ARG A 21 -14.14 -19.17 -9.90
C ARG A 21 -13.55 -17.83 -9.51
N GLY A 22 -14.27 -17.02 -8.74
CA GLY A 22 -13.79 -15.73 -8.24
C GLY A 22 -12.52 -15.88 -7.41
N LEU A 23 -12.46 -16.90 -6.54
CA LEU A 23 -11.26 -17.21 -5.77
C LEU A 23 -10.08 -17.63 -6.65
N ALA A 24 -10.32 -18.40 -7.70
CA ALA A 24 -9.27 -18.88 -8.60
C ALA A 24 -8.73 -17.78 -9.53
N THR A 25 -9.60 -16.89 -10.01
CA THR A 25 -9.21 -15.87 -11.00
C THR A 25 -8.85 -14.53 -10.36
N GLY A 26 -9.16 -14.31 -9.08
CA GLY A 26 -8.97 -13.03 -8.40
C GLY A 26 -9.77 -11.88 -9.01
N VAL A 27 -10.79 -12.20 -9.82
CA VAL A 27 -11.65 -11.20 -10.45
C VAL A 27 -12.75 -10.85 -9.47
N ASP A 28 -12.88 -9.55 -9.20
CA ASP A 28 -13.84 -8.97 -8.29
C ASP A 28 -15.26 -9.05 -8.89
N SER A 29 -15.79 -10.26 -8.92
CA SER A 29 -17.16 -10.54 -9.31
C SER A 29 -18.08 -10.35 -8.11
N SER A 30 -19.34 -9.99 -8.38
CA SER A 30 -20.46 -9.78 -7.45
C SER A 30 -20.85 -11.00 -6.59
N ASN A 31 -19.90 -11.86 -6.25
CA ASN A 31 -20.05 -13.07 -5.45
C ASN A 31 -20.62 -12.77 -4.06
N ALA A 32 -20.27 -11.64 -3.44
CA ALA A 32 -20.84 -11.24 -2.16
C ALA A 32 -22.36 -11.05 -2.25
N GLU A 33 -22.84 -10.36 -3.29
CA GLU A 33 -24.27 -10.15 -3.53
C GLU A 33 -24.99 -11.45 -3.93
N LEU A 34 -24.33 -12.31 -4.71
CA LEU A 34 -24.86 -13.64 -5.04
C LEU A 34 -25.01 -14.53 -3.80
N CYS A 35 -24.01 -14.56 -2.92
CA CYS A 35 -24.09 -15.30 -1.66
C CYS A 35 -25.19 -14.72 -0.76
N LYS A 36 -25.26 -13.38 -0.63
CA LYS A 36 -26.30 -12.71 0.17
C LYS A 36 -27.70 -13.08 -0.30
N THR A 37 -27.99 -12.89 -1.58
CA THR A 37 -29.30 -13.22 -2.16
C THR A 37 -29.65 -14.69 -2.00
N LEU A 38 -28.69 -15.60 -2.19
CA LEU A 38 -28.89 -17.03 -1.94
C LEU A 38 -29.24 -17.34 -0.48
N PHE A 39 -28.56 -16.73 0.49
CA PHE A 39 -28.83 -16.96 1.91
C PHE A 39 -30.17 -16.35 2.36
N GLU A 40 -30.57 -15.21 1.81
CA GLU A 40 -31.90 -14.62 2.01
C GLU A 40 -33.01 -15.52 1.43
N ASP A 41 -32.80 -16.06 0.23
CA ASP A 41 -33.69 -17.04 -0.40
C ASP A 41 -33.78 -18.33 0.42
N ALA A 42 -32.65 -18.79 0.96
CA ALA A 42 -32.58 -19.96 1.80
C ALA A 42 -33.38 -19.79 3.09
N ALA A 43 -33.23 -18.65 3.78
CA ALA A 43 -33.98 -18.35 5.00
C ALA A 43 -35.49 -18.42 4.74
N ARG A 44 -35.97 -17.79 3.66
CA ARG A 44 -37.38 -17.85 3.25
C ARG A 44 -37.83 -19.27 2.91
N ALA A 45 -37.01 -20.04 2.21
CA ALA A 45 -37.34 -21.42 1.84
C ALA A 45 -37.35 -22.37 3.04
N ILE A 46 -36.53 -22.11 4.06
CA ILE A 46 -36.53 -22.84 5.35
C ILE A 46 -37.83 -22.57 6.10
N ASP A 47 -38.21 -21.30 6.25
CA ASP A 47 -39.42 -20.90 6.96
C ASP A 47 -40.69 -21.50 6.35
N LEU A 48 -40.69 -21.67 5.02
CA LEU A 48 -41.78 -22.29 4.27
C LEU A 48 -41.71 -23.82 4.21
N GLY A 49 -40.67 -24.46 4.78
CA GLY A 49 -40.49 -25.91 4.72
C GLY A 49 -40.25 -26.45 3.31
N HIS A 50 -39.69 -25.63 2.41
CA HIS A 50 -39.51 -25.94 1.00
C HIS A 50 -38.20 -26.69 0.67
N LEU A 51 -37.29 -26.83 1.65
CA LEU A 51 -35.99 -27.47 1.47
C LEU A 51 -35.96 -28.83 2.17
N SER A 52 -35.45 -29.86 1.49
CA SER A 52 -35.15 -31.14 2.13
C SER A 52 -33.95 -31.06 3.06
N SER A 53 -33.84 -32.04 3.96
CA SER A 53 -32.68 -32.18 4.86
C SER A 53 -31.36 -32.27 4.11
N THR A 54 -31.33 -32.94 2.96
CA THR A 54 -30.13 -33.05 2.11
C THR A 54 -29.69 -31.68 1.59
N THR A 55 -30.63 -30.89 1.07
CA THR A 55 -30.37 -29.54 0.56
C THR A 55 -29.89 -28.60 1.67
N LEU A 56 -30.41 -28.74 2.89
CA LEU A 56 -29.95 -27.98 4.05
C LEU A 56 -28.53 -28.33 4.47
N LEU A 57 -28.14 -29.59 4.41
CA LEU A 57 -26.77 -30.03 4.68
C LEU A 57 -25.79 -29.47 3.65
N GLU A 58 -26.16 -29.48 2.36
CA GLU A 58 -25.34 -28.87 1.29
C GLU A 58 -25.18 -27.37 1.50
N LEU A 59 -26.28 -26.66 1.82
CA LEU A 59 -26.25 -25.24 2.12
C LEU A 59 -25.36 -24.91 3.32
N ALA A 60 -25.46 -25.67 4.40
CA ALA A 60 -24.65 -25.49 5.60
C ALA A 60 -23.16 -25.72 5.31
N ALA A 61 -22.83 -26.75 4.53
CA ALA A 61 -21.46 -27.02 4.11
C ALA A 61 -20.90 -25.85 3.28
N PHE A 62 -21.68 -25.32 2.33
CA PHE A 62 -21.29 -24.16 1.54
C PHE A 62 -21.09 -22.90 2.41
N ALA A 63 -22.03 -22.61 3.32
CA ALA A 63 -21.94 -21.47 4.23
C ALA A 63 -20.68 -21.53 5.12
N ASN A 64 -20.33 -22.71 5.63
CA ASN A 64 -19.11 -22.90 6.41
C ASN A 64 -17.85 -22.61 5.60
N ARG A 65 -17.78 -23.07 4.35
CA ARG A 65 -16.65 -22.76 3.45
C ARG A 65 -16.53 -21.26 3.20
N VAL A 66 -17.64 -20.59 2.91
CA VAL A 66 -17.67 -19.14 2.72
C VAL A 66 -17.16 -18.42 3.96
N ARG A 67 -17.61 -18.83 5.16
CA ARG A 67 -17.15 -18.26 6.43
C ARG A 67 -15.64 -18.43 6.63
N GLU A 68 -15.12 -19.63 6.44
CA GLU A 68 -13.69 -19.93 6.61
C GLU A 68 -12.84 -19.09 5.67
N ILE A 69 -13.21 -19.04 4.40
CA ILE A 69 -12.48 -18.29 3.38
C ILE A 69 -12.53 -16.79 3.66
N SER A 70 -13.72 -16.25 3.99
CA SER A 70 -13.85 -14.84 4.37
C SER A 70 -12.99 -14.50 5.58
N ALA A 71 -12.93 -15.37 6.59
CA ALA A 71 -12.08 -15.15 7.76
C ALA A 71 -10.58 -15.12 7.40
N VAL A 72 -10.14 -15.98 6.47
CA VAL A 72 -8.76 -15.96 5.96
C VAL A 72 -8.49 -14.66 5.20
N LEU A 73 -9.41 -14.23 4.34
CA LEU A 73 -9.28 -12.98 3.58
C LEU A 73 -9.20 -11.76 4.50
N THR A 74 -10.03 -11.69 5.55
CA THR A 74 -9.96 -10.61 6.54
C THR A 74 -8.60 -10.58 7.26
N ARG A 75 -8.07 -11.74 7.67
CA ARG A 75 -6.73 -11.80 8.30
C ARG A 75 -5.61 -11.38 7.36
N LEU A 76 -5.72 -11.73 6.08
CA LEU A 76 -4.76 -11.29 5.07
C LEU A 76 -4.79 -9.77 4.91
N ASP A 77 -5.99 -9.18 4.83
CA ASP A 77 -6.18 -7.73 4.75
C ASP A 77 -5.56 -7.00 5.96
N GLU A 78 -5.81 -7.51 7.18
CA GLU A 78 -5.19 -7.00 8.40
C GLU A 78 -3.66 -7.05 8.35
N SER A 79 -3.09 -8.17 7.89
CA SER A 79 -1.64 -8.34 7.75
C SER A 79 -1.04 -7.40 6.71
N PHE A 80 -1.71 -7.19 5.57
CA PHE A 80 -1.29 -6.17 4.60
C PHE A 80 -1.29 -4.77 5.20
N GLY A 81 -2.30 -4.43 6.00
CA GLY A 81 -2.37 -3.16 6.71
C GLY A 81 -1.26 -2.97 7.76
N GLU A 82 -0.84 -4.04 8.43
CA GLU A 82 0.33 -4.03 9.33
C GLU A 82 1.63 -3.77 8.55
N VAL A 83 1.88 -4.55 7.50
CA VAL A 83 3.08 -4.39 6.66
C VAL A 83 3.17 -2.98 6.07
N GLN A 84 2.04 -2.42 5.61
CA GLN A 84 2.00 -1.06 5.09
C GLN A 84 2.39 -0.02 6.16
N ARG A 85 1.87 -0.17 7.39
CA ARG A 85 2.22 0.73 8.51
C ARG A 85 3.69 0.61 8.88
N ASP A 86 4.20 -0.61 9.04
CA ASP A 86 5.59 -0.87 9.39
C ASP A 86 6.56 -0.31 8.34
N PHE A 87 6.21 -0.46 7.06
CA PHE A 87 6.96 0.12 5.95
C PHE A 87 6.98 1.65 6.03
N LEU A 88 5.84 2.29 6.26
CA LEU A 88 5.75 3.75 6.39
C LEU A 88 6.55 4.27 7.60
N ASP A 89 6.46 3.61 8.75
CA ASP A 89 7.17 4.02 9.95
C ASP A 89 8.69 3.81 9.80
N THR A 90 9.10 2.69 9.21
CA THR A 90 10.51 2.41 8.94
C THR A 90 11.09 3.39 7.92
N SER A 91 10.38 3.64 6.82
CA SER A 91 10.83 4.60 5.80
C SER A 91 10.94 6.01 6.36
N ARG A 92 9.95 6.47 7.15
CA ARG A 92 10.03 7.74 7.87
C ARG A 92 11.25 7.80 8.79
N ARG A 93 11.51 6.76 9.58
CA ARG A 93 12.67 6.72 10.49
C ARG A 93 14.00 6.80 9.73
N ILE A 94 14.13 6.10 8.60
CA ILE A 94 15.36 6.10 7.78
C ILE A 94 15.57 7.46 7.12
N LEU A 95 14.50 8.07 6.61
CA LEU A 95 14.55 9.34 5.90
C LEU A 95 14.53 10.56 6.84
N SER A 96 14.22 10.37 8.12
CA SER A 96 14.30 11.42 9.12
C SER A 96 15.74 11.93 9.21
N PRO A 97 15.96 13.25 9.11
CA PRO A 97 17.27 13.83 9.37
C PRO A 97 17.74 13.39 10.75
N GLN A 98 18.94 12.82 10.86
CA GLN A 98 19.53 12.58 12.17
C GLN A 98 19.65 13.93 12.87
N ALA A 99 18.78 14.20 13.84
CA ALA A 99 18.93 15.26 14.82
C ALA A 99 20.04 14.87 15.81
N GLY A 100 21.21 14.49 15.31
CA GLY A 100 22.43 14.57 16.07
C GLY A 100 22.89 16.02 15.99
N PRO A 101 23.42 16.61 17.08
CA PRO A 101 24.19 17.84 16.95
C PRO A 101 25.37 17.49 16.03
N CYS A 102 25.26 17.84 14.75
CA CYS A 102 26.45 17.99 13.93
C CYS A 102 27.28 19.02 14.68
N PRO A 103 28.47 18.68 15.23
CA PRO A 103 29.37 19.74 15.64
C PRO A 103 29.54 20.63 14.39
N PRO A 104 29.58 21.96 14.54
CA PRO A 104 29.90 22.82 13.42
C PRO A 104 31.26 22.37 12.89
N HIS A 105 31.24 21.58 11.82
CA HIS A 105 32.42 21.31 11.03
C HIS A 105 32.72 22.65 10.38
N SER A 106 33.55 23.45 11.03
CA SER A 106 34.33 24.46 10.34
C SER A 106 34.89 23.76 9.10
N PRO A 107 34.63 24.27 7.88
CA PRO A 107 35.23 23.67 6.70
C PRO A 107 36.74 23.58 6.96
N PRO A 108 37.39 22.45 6.64
CA PRO A 108 38.83 22.36 6.75
C PRO A 108 39.41 23.57 6.02
N GLU A 109 40.28 24.30 6.70
CA GLU A 109 40.98 25.42 6.10
C GLU A 109 41.57 24.91 4.79
N PRO A 110 41.19 25.50 3.64
CA PRO A 110 41.65 25.00 2.35
C PRO A 110 43.18 24.94 2.42
N PRO A 111 43.80 23.83 1.97
CA PRO A 111 45.25 23.74 1.98
C PRO A 111 45.81 24.99 1.34
N ALA A 112 46.64 25.73 2.09
CA ALA A 112 47.24 26.99 1.63
C ALA A 112 48.03 26.83 0.31
N ASP A 113 48.24 25.59 -0.13
CA ASP A 113 49.00 25.20 -1.31
C ASP A 113 48.21 25.26 -2.63
N ASP A 114 46.87 25.19 -2.63
CA ASP A 114 46.11 25.24 -3.90
C ASP A 114 46.03 26.68 -4.48
N GLN A 115 46.51 27.68 -3.73
CA GLN A 115 46.69 29.05 -4.20
C GLN A 115 48.13 29.39 -4.61
N ALA A 116 49.11 28.51 -4.35
CA ALA A 116 50.51 28.75 -4.72
C ALA A 116 50.67 28.84 -6.24
N HIS A 117 49.90 28.04 -6.99
CA HIS A 117 49.87 28.07 -8.46
C HIS A 117 49.20 29.33 -9.03
N CYS A 118 48.34 30.01 -8.24
CA CYS A 118 47.70 31.26 -8.61
C CYS A 118 48.48 32.50 -8.16
N ALA A 119 49.61 32.34 -7.45
CA ALA A 119 50.43 33.45 -6.92
C ALA A 119 50.93 34.45 -7.99
N PRO A 120 51.33 34.02 -9.22
CA PRO A 120 51.73 34.96 -10.27
C PRO A 120 50.57 35.83 -10.78
N TYR A 121 49.37 35.26 -10.87
CA TYR A 121 48.18 36.00 -11.31
C TYR A 121 47.65 36.91 -10.19
N ARG A 122 47.77 36.50 -8.93
CA ARG A 122 47.39 37.31 -7.76
C ARG A 122 48.12 38.65 -7.71
N THR A 123 49.42 38.66 -8.00
CA THR A 123 50.22 39.90 -8.02
C THR A 123 49.87 40.82 -9.19
N PHE A 124 49.55 40.25 -10.36
CA PHE A 124 49.04 41.01 -11.50
C PHE A 124 47.72 41.73 -11.17
N PHE A 125 46.75 41.03 -10.59
CA PHE A 125 45.45 41.64 -10.25
C PHE A 125 45.56 42.71 -9.15
N LEU A 126 46.39 42.49 -8.13
CA LEU A 126 46.63 43.48 -7.07
C LEU A 126 47.36 44.75 -7.57
N SER A 127 48.18 44.63 -8.62
CA SER A 127 48.91 45.78 -9.19
C SER A 127 48.12 46.55 -10.24
N HIS A 128 47.10 45.94 -10.86
CA HIS A 128 46.35 46.55 -11.97
C HIS A 128 44.91 46.92 -11.62
N PHE A 129 44.37 46.42 -10.50
CA PHE A 129 43.00 46.71 -10.07
C PHE A 129 42.96 47.17 -8.61
N SER A 130 42.29 48.29 -8.36
CA SER A 130 42.11 48.85 -7.01
C SER A 130 41.18 48.00 -6.12
N TYR A 131 40.34 47.17 -6.75
CA TYR A 131 39.37 46.29 -6.08
C TYR A 131 39.35 44.92 -6.77
N PRO A 132 40.38 44.08 -6.56
CA PRO A 132 40.54 42.82 -7.28
C PRO A 132 39.60 41.70 -6.77
N TYR A 133 38.91 41.93 -5.65
CA TYR A 133 37.94 41.00 -5.10
C TYR A 133 36.60 41.72 -4.92
N PRO A 134 35.47 41.07 -5.27
CA PRO A 134 34.15 41.66 -5.11
C PRO A 134 33.89 41.96 -3.63
N SER A 135 33.43 43.19 -3.38
CA SER A 135 33.02 43.60 -2.05
C SER A 135 31.72 42.89 -1.67
N PRO A 136 31.35 42.84 -0.38
CA PRO A 136 30.07 42.27 0.04
C PRO A 136 28.85 42.88 -0.68
N ALA A 137 28.93 44.15 -1.08
CA ALA A 137 27.87 44.83 -1.83
C ALA A 137 27.75 44.36 -3.29
N ASP A 138 28.81 43.81 -3.88
CA ASP A 138 28.81 43.32 -5.26
C ASP A 138 28.21 41.91 -5.38
N LYS A 139 28.06 41.19 -4.26
CA LYS A 139 27.54 39.82 -4.23
C LYS A 139 26.04 39.75 -4.52
N ASP A 140 25.29 40.81 -4.18
CA ASP A 140 23.84 40.88 -4.38
C ASP A 140 23.44 41.06 -5.86
N HIS A 141 24.40 41.31 -6.75
CA HIS A 141 24.18 41.50 -8.19
C HIS A 141 24.75 40.37 -9.07
N LEU A 142 25.29 39.31 -8.46
CA LEU A 142 25.92 38.18 -9.15
C LEU A 142 25.10 36.88 -9.09
N LEU A 143 23.81 36.96 -8.72
CA LEU A 143 22.84 35.85 -8.72
C LEU A 143 21.62 36.20 -9.56
#